data_AF-A0A139D440-F1
#
_entry.id   AF-A0A139D440-F1
#
_cell.length_a   1.000
_cell.length_b   1.000
_cell.length_c   1.000
_cell.angle_alpha   90.00
_cell.angle_beta   90.00
_cell.angle_gamma   90.00
#
_symmetry.space_group_name_H-M   'P 1'
#
loop_
_entity.id
_entity.type
_entity.pdbx_description
1 polymer ?
#
loop_
_entity_poly.entity_id
_entity_poly.type
_entity_poly.pdbx_seq_one_letter_code
_entity_poly.pdbx_strand_id
1 'polypeptide(L)'
;MLRVGQIMEKITDENGKLKFRVWTRQHKNVLKILKEKGTYRVKERYIRKKLADCADIYLDVYRWLRNQAAKRMDIKEELKYPIWLSTEEKLKLPTAEGMVFFELEIPEAEIMIFDLLKWDYIVNYLYLPKNKEDRKRFREKLEKNNINVESDIYLQDFYPRLKREMTSSWERLFDSDIELSDKKVAVSWELKEEWVVDYEYRG
;
A
#
# COMPACT_ATOMS: atom_id res chain seq x y z
N MET A 1 11.64 14.89 -24.61
CA MET A 1 11.19 15.67 -23.44
C MET A 1 11.16 14.71 -22.26
N LEU A 2 12.06 14.92 -21.31
CA LEU A 2 12.47 13.99 -20.25
C LEU A 2 11.31 13.61 -19.32
N ARG A 3 10.95 12.32 -19.22
CA ARG A 3 10.36 11.78 -17.99
C ARG A 3 11.50 11.20 -17.16
N VAL A 4 12.06 12.03 -16.29
CA VAL A 4 12.78 11.51 -15.13
C VAL A 4 11.68 11.00 -14.20
N GLY A 5 11.42 9.70 -14.21
CA GLY A 5 10.74 9.08 -13.08
C GLY A 5 11.56 9.44 -11.85
N GLN A 6 11.00 10.23 -10.94
CA GLN A 6 11.72 10.68 -9.77
C GLN A 6 12.05 9.43 -8.94
N ILE A 7 13.34 9.09 -8.91
CA ILE A 7 13.88 8.03 -8.08
C ILE A 7 13.61 8.46 -6.63
N MET A 8 12.86 7.63 -5.91
CA MET A 8 12.63 7.79 -4.47
C MET A 8 13.96 8.06 -3.75
N GLU A 9 13.97 9.05 -2.86
CA GLU A 9 15.19 9.49 -2.20
C GLU A 9 15.73 8.39 -1.28
N LYS A 10 16.93 7.93 -1.63
CA LYS A 10 17.71 6.90 -0.93
C LYS A 10 18.71 7.59 -0.03
N ILE A 11 18.66 7.27 1.25
CA ILE A 11 19.52 7.85 2.27
C ILE A 11 20.36 6.71 2.85
N THR A 12 21.65 6.93 3.02
CA THR A 12 22.52 5.97 3.70
C THR A 12 22.81 6.52 5.09
N ASP A 13 22.54 5.73 6.13
CA ASP A 13 22.86 6.14 7.49
C ASP A 13 24.37 6.05 7.80
N GLU A 14 24.76 6.51 8.98
CA GLU A 14 26.16 6.51 9.45
C GLU A 14 26.82 5.11 9.48
N ASN A 15 26.02 4.04 9.47
CA ASN A 15 26.47 2.65 9.47
C ASN A 15 26.40 2.01 8.07
N GLY A 16 26.14 2.79 7.03
CA GLY A 16 26.04 2.28 5.66
C GLY A 16 24.71 1.61 5.32
N LYS A 17 23.68 1.68 6.18
CA LYS A 17 22.38 1.06 5.93
C LYS A 17 21.47 1.97 5.11
N LEU A 18 20.77 1.37 4.16
CA LEU A 18 19.83 2.07 3.29
C LEU A 18 18.53 2.40 4.03
N LYS A 19 18.10 3.66 3.92
CA LYS A 19 16.82 4.20 4.36
C LYS A 19 16.13 4.90 3.18
N PHE A 20 14.82 5.05 3.29
CA PHE A 20 13.99 5.76 2.32
C PHE A 20 13.27 6.93 2.96
N ARG A 21 13.34 8.09 2.30
CA ARG A 21 12.57 9.28 2.68
C ARG A 21 11.14 9.14 2.17
N VAL A 22 10.17 9.18 3.08
CA VAL A 22 8.75 8.95 2.77
C VAL A 22 7.85 9.82 3.63
N TRP A 23 6.59 10.00 3.21
CA TRP A 23 5.64 10.86 3.90
C TRP A 23 4.33 10.14 4.22
N THR A 24 3.68 10.50 5.31
CA THR A 24 2.34 10.00 5.62
C THR A 24 1.50 11.01 6.38
N ARG A 25 0.19 11.02 6.11
CA ARG A 25 -0.78 11.84 6.86
C ARG A 25 -1.54 10.96 7.83
N GLN A 26 -1.49 11.33 9.10
CA GLN A 26 -2.09 10.57 10.18
C GLN A 26 -2.94 11.47 11.07
N HIS A 27 -3.86 10.88 11.84
CA HIS A 27 -4.58 11.60 12.88
C HIS A 27 -3.60 12.05 13.98
N LYS A 28 -3.79 13.23 14.58
CA LYS A 28 -2.89 13.81 15.60
C LYS A 28 -2.55 12.89 16.78
N ASN A 29 -3.45 11.97 17.10
CA ASN A 29 -3.22 10.94 18.13
C ASN A 29 -2.04 10.02 17.80
N VAL A 30 -1.66 9.85 16.53
CA VAL A 30 -0.48 9.07 16.13
C VAL A 30 0.79 9.76 16.64
N LEU A 31 0.91 11.08 16.50
CA LEU A 31 2.02 11.84 17.06
C LEU A 31 2.10 11.67 18.58
N LYS A 32 0.96 11.75 19.28
CA LYS A 32 0.89 11.51 20.72
C LYS A 32 1.37 10.10 21.09
N ILE A 33 0.91 9.08 20.38
CA ILE A 33 1.31 7.68 20.62
C ILE A 33 2.80 7.48 20.38
N LEU A 34 3.37 8.06 19.32
CA LEU A 34 4.79 7.98 19.02
C LEU A 34 5.62 8.59 20.15
N LYS A 35 5.29 9.81 20.61
CA LYS A 35 6.00 10.47 21.73
C LYS A 35 5.87 9.74 23.06
N GLU A 36 4.73 9.08 23.32
CA GLU A 36 4.49 8.39 24.59
C GLU A 36 5.06 6.96 24.62
N LYS A 37 5.11 6.28 23.47
CA LYS A 37 5.38 4.83 23.40
C LYS A 37 6.54 4.47 22.49
N GLY A 38 7.10 5.41 21.76
CA GLY A 38 8.13 5.20 20.73
C GLY A 38 7.64 4.47 19.47
N THR A 39 6.42 3.91 19.47
CA THR A 39 5.94 3.07 18.35
C THR A 39 4.43 3.18 18.17
N TYR A 40 3.99 3.26 16.91
CA TYR A 40 2.59 3.23 16.50
C TYR A 40 2.30 2.03 15.59
N ARG A 41 1.15 1.39 15.86
CA ARG A 41 0.61 0.25 15.10
C ARG A 41 -0.85 0.50 14.78
N VAL A 42 -1.26 0.22 13.55
CA VAL A 42 -2.64 0.41 13.12
C VAL A 42 -3.55 -0.62 13.79
N LYS A 43 -4.71 -0.15 14.28
CA LYS A 43 -5.75 -1.00 14.85
C LYS A 43 -6.94 -1.05 13.89
N GLU A 44 -7.56 -2.23 13.76
CA GLU A 44 -8.73 -2.44 12.89
C GLU A 44 -9.84 -1.41 13.13
N ARG A 45 -10.12 -1.09 14.40
CA ARG A 45 -11.12 -0.07 14.78
C ARG A 45 -10.92 1.29 14.10
N TYR A 46 -9.68 1.68 13.79
CA TYR A 46 -9.39 2.94 13.10
C TYR A 46 -9.74 2.86 11.61
N ILE A 47 -9.52 1.70 10.98
CA ILE A 47 -9.89 1.43 9.59
C ILE A 47 -11.42 1.43 9.47
N ARG A 48 -12.11 0.70 10.35
CA ARG A 48 -13.58 0.66 10.39
C ARG A 48 -14.18 2.04 10.60
N LYS A 49 -13.64 2.84 11.52
CA LYS A 49 -14.10 4.23 11.72
C LYS A 49 -13.92 5.11 10.46
N LYS A 50 -12.84 4.91 9.71
CA LYS A 50 -12.53 5.72 8.52
C LYS A 50 -13.34 5.32 7.29
N LEU A 51 -13.57 4.02 7.10
CA LEU A 51 -14.16 3.47 5.88
C LEU A 51 -15.65 3.08 6.04
N ALA A 52 -16.16 3.11 7.28
CA ALA A 52 -17.55 2.78 7.61
C ALA A 52 -17.97 1.44 6.96
N ASP A 53 -19.06 1.46 6.18
CA ASP A 53 -19.65 0.28 5.56
C ASP A 53 -18.74 -0.35 4.49
N CYS A 54 -17.76 0.39 3.97
CA CYS A 54 -16.79 -0.13 3.01
C CYS A 54 -15.58 -0.80 3.68
N ALA A 55 -15.50 -0.85 5.01
CA ALA A 55 -14.29 -1.31 5.70
C ALA A 55 -13.93 -2.76 5.39
N ASP A 56 -14.91 -3.66 5.32
CA ASP A 56 -14.65 -5.09 5.10
C ASP A 56 -13.97 -5.36 3.76
N ILE A 57 -14.31 -4.59 2.72
CA ILE A 57 -13.66 -4.63 1.40
C ILE A 57 -12.14 -4.42 1.54
N TYR A 58 -11.75 -3.37 2.25
CA TYR A 58 -10.34 -3.04 2.42
C TYR A 58 -9.62 -4.01 3.37
N LEU A 59 -10.32 -4.52 4.39
CA LEU A 59 -9.73 -5.46 5.36
C LEU A 59 -9.31 -6.77 4.71
N ASP A 60 -10.09 -7.28 3.75
CA ASP A 60 -9.72 -8.50 3.02
C ASP A 60 -8.45 -8.32 2.19
N VAL A 61 -8.34 -7.20 1.47
CA VAL A 61 -7.16 -6.91 0.67
C VAL A 61 -5.94 -6.64 1.56
N TYR A 62 -6.10 -5.97 2.70
CA TYR A 62 -5.01 -5.80 3.67
C TYR A 62 -4.56 -7.11 4.31
N ARG A 63 -5.49 -8.02 4.61
CA ARG A 63 -5.14 -9.37 5.09
C ARG A 63 -4.35 -10.13 4.03
N TRP A 64 -4.78 -10.08 2.77
CA TRP A 64 -4.03 -10.66 1.65
C TRP A 64 -2.63 -10.03 1.54
N LEU A 65 -2.52 -8.71 1.53
CA LEU A 65 -1.24 -7.99 1.44
C LEU A 65 -0.30 -8.39 2.58
N ARG A 66 -0.79 -8.40 3.82
CA ARG A 66 -0.01 -8.79 5.01
C ARG A 66 0.53 -10.20 4.87
N ASN A 67 -0.32 -11.15 4.49
CA ASN A 67 0.08 -12.55 4.32
C ASN A 67 1.13 -12.72 3.21
N GLN A 68 1.08 -11.90 2.17
CA GLN A 68 2.08 -11.95 1.10
C GLN A 68 3.38 -11.23 1.47
N ALA A 69 3.28 -10.11 2.18
CA ALA A 69 4.42 -9.37 2.69
C ALA A 69 5.21 -10.21 3.71
N ALA A 70 4.53 -10.93 4.60
CA ALA A 70 5.17 -11.77 5.64
C ALA A 70 5.96 -12.95 5.07
N LYS A 71 5.79 -13.29 3.78
CA LYS A 71 6.63 -14.28 3.08
C LYS A 71 7.96 -13.69 2.58
N ARG A 72 8.10 -12.37 2.61
CA ARG A 72 9.15 -11.60 1.92
C ARG A 72 9.91 -10.65 2.85
N MET A 73 9.34 -10.30 3.99
CA MET A 73 9.97 -9.50 5.04
C MET A 73 9.54 -10.01 6.42
N ASP A 74 10.31 -9.70 7.46
CA ASP A 74 9.94 -10.03 8.83
C ASP A 74 8.78 -9.14 9.30
N ILE A 75 7.63 -9.76 9.58
CA ILE A 75 6.43 -9.08 10.09
C ILE A 75 5.93 -9.86 11.28
N LYS A 76 6.00 -9.24 12.46
CA LYS A 76 5.48 -9.82 13.69
C LYS A 76 3.97 -10.05 13.61
N GLU A 77 3.47 -11.06 14.33
CA GLU A 77 2.07 -11.49 14.26
C GLU A 77 1.07 -10.39 14.68
N GLU A 78 1.47 -9.51 15.60
CA GLU A 78 0.62 -8.41 16.03
C GLU A 78 0.49 -7.27 15.01
N LEU A 79 1.35 -7.24 13.98
CA LEU A 79 1.34 -6.24 12.92
C LEU A 79 0.40 -6.68 11.80
N LYS A 80 -0.85 -6.22 11.89
CA LYS A 80 -1.95 -6.70 11.03
C LYS A 80 -2.26 -5.82 9.83
N TYR A 81 -1.97 -4.51 9.90
CA TYR A 81 -2.43 -3.56 8.89
C TYR A 81 -1.32 -2.60 8.46
N PRO A 82 -1.27 -2.27 7.17
CA PRO A 82 -0.24 -1.40 6.64
C PRO A 82 -0.51 0.05 7.03
N ILE A 83 0.58 0.80 7.15
CA ILE A 83 0.62 2.25 7.15
C ILE A 83 1.05 2.67 5.76
N TRP A 84 0.16 3.35 5.04
CA TRP A 84 0.44 3.82 3.69
C TRP A 84 1.34 5.05 3.69
N LEU A 85 2.34 5.03 2.82
CA LEU A 85 3.41 5.99 2.71
C LEU A 85 3.47 6.49 1.26
N SER A 86 3.50 7.81 1.10
CA SER A 86 3.82 8.45 -0.17
C SER A 86 5.33 8.42 -0.37
N THR A 87 5.78 8.01 -1.55
CA THR A 87 7.21 8.01 -1.94
C THR A 87 7.67 9.33 -2.53
N GLU A 88 6.76 10.29 -2.70
CA GLU A 88 7.02 11.59 -3.30
C GLU A 88 6.36 12.68 -2.46
N GLU A 89 7.12 13.72 -2.12
CA GLU A 89 6.66 14.85 -1.33
C GLU A 89 5.47 15.56 -1.98
N LYS A 90 5.49 15.72 -3.31
CA LYS A 90 4.41 16.39 -4.05
C LYS A 90 3.07 15.66 -4.00
N LEU A 91 3.04 14.42 -3.51
CA LEU A 91 1.81 13.67 -3.22
C LEU A 91 1.29 13.96 -1.80
N LYS A 92 1.87 14.93 -1.08
CA LYS A 92 1.35 15.47 0.18
C LYS A 92 -0.10 15.91 -0.03
N LEU A 93 -1.00 15.30 0.75
CA LEU A 93 -2.35 15.82 0.89
C LEU A 93 -2.27 17.21 1.56
N PRO A 94 -3.26 18.10 1.40
CA PRO A 94 -3.28 19.35 2.14
C PRO A 94 -3.45 19.13 3.64
N THR A 95 -2.92 20.06 4.43
CA THR A 95 -3.17 20.16 5.88
C THR A 95 -4.64 20.25 6.17
N ALA A 96 -5.07 19.44 7.14
CA ALA A 96 -6.43 19.32 7.60
C ALA A 96 -6.42 19.34 9.12
N GLU A 97 -7.44 19.95 9.71
CA GLU A 97 -7.58 20.04 11.15
C GLU A 97 -7.55 18.64 11.79
N GLY A 98 -6.80 18.50 12.88
CA GLY A 98 -6.65 17.22 13.58
C GLY A 98 -5.77 16.19 12.89
N MET A 99 -5.10 16.55 11.78
CA MET A 99 -4.14 15.71 11.08
C MET A 99 -2.71 16.22 11.26
N VAL A 100 -1.75 15.29 11.23
CA VAL A 100 -0.31 15.53 11.25
C VAL A 100 0.29 14.92 9.99
N PHE A 101 1.17 15.65 9.34
CA PHE A 101 2.04 15.07 8.31
C PHE A 101 3.36 14.69 8.94
N PHE A 102 3.81 13.49 8.63
CA PHE A 102 5.14 13.02 8.99
C PHE A 102 6.01 12.98 7.76
N GLU A 103 7.24 13.46 7.95
CA GLU A 103 8.39 13.14 7.12
C GLU A 103 9.22 12.09 7.85
N LEU A 104 9.52 11.00 7.16
CA LEU A 104 10.08 9.79 7.75
C LEU A 104 11.31 9.32 6.99
N GLU A 105 12.25 8.73 7.71
CA GLU A 105 13.33 7.91 7.18
C GLU A 105 13.20 6.48 7.68
N ILE A 106 12.74 5.58 6.81
CA ILE A 106 12.47 4.19 7.17
C ILE A 106 13.56 3.28 6.59
N PRO A 107 14.16 2.38 7.39
CA PRO A 107 15.11 1.38 6.89
C PRO A 107 14.52 0.51 5.78
N GLU A 108 15.33 0.12 4.80
CA GLU A 108 14.90 -0.74 3.68
C GLU A 108 14.23 -2.04 4.15
N ALA A 109 14.73 -2.64 5.23
CA ALA A 109 14.17 -3.88 5.78
C ALA A 109 12.75 -3.71 6.38
N GLU A 110 12.30 -2.47 6.61
CA GLU A 110 11.06 -2.12 7.33
C GLU A 110 9.99 -1.51 6.40
N ILE A 111 10.29 -1.40 5.10
CA ILE A 111 9.41 -0.78 4.10
C ILE A 111 9.25 -1.66 2.86
N MET A 112 8.04 -1.74 2.32
CA MET A 112 7.78 -2.31 1.00
C MET A 112 7.28 -1.25 0.06
N ILE A 113 7.80 -1.25 -1.17
CA ILE A 113 7.42 -0.30 -2.20
C ILE A 113 6.75 -1.07 -3.34
N PHE A 114 5.65 -0.52 -3.83
CA PHE A 114 4.84 -1.09 -4.89
C PHE A 114 4.66 -0.07 -6.01
N ASP A 115 4.40 -0.60 -7.21
CA ASP A 115 3.78 0.19 -8.27
C ASP A 115 2.35 0.56 -7.86
N LEU A 116 2.06 1.87 -7.86
CA LEU A 116 0.77 2.40 -7.42
C LEU A 116 -0.39 1.85 -8.26
N LEU A 117 -0.20 1.71 -9.57
CA LEU A 117 -1.25 1.19 -10.45
C LEU A 117 -1.47 -0.30 -10.19
N LYS A 118 -0.43 -1.09 -9.91
CA LYS A 118 -0.63 -2.50 -9.51
C LYS A 118 -1.47 -2.62 -8.24
N TRP A 119 -1.22 -1.76 -7.26
CA TRP A 119 -2.03 -1.73 -6.04
C TRP A 119 -3.48 -1.33 -6.34
N ASP A 120 -3.70 -0.36 -7.24
CA ASP A 120 -5.04 0.06 -7.67
C ASP A 120 -5.85 -1.09 -8.27
N TYR A 121 -5.25 -1.96 -9.09
CA TYR A 121 -5.94 -3.18 -9.56
C TYR A 121 -6.39 -4.07 -8.40
N ILE A 122 -5.54 -4.27 -7.40
CA ILE A 122 -5.82 -5.20 -6.30
C ILE A 122 -6.91 -4.66 -5.38
N VAL A 123 -6.83 -3.38 -4.97
CA VAL A 123 -7.81 -2.77 -4.06
C VAL A 123 -9.19 -2.65 -4.71
N ASN A 124 -9.27 -2.60 -6.05
CA ASN A 124 -10.52 -2.61 -6.81
C ASN A 124 -10.98 -4.02 -7.23
N TYR A 125 -10.35 -5.08 -6.71
CA TYR A 125 -10.65 -6.49 -7.05
C TYR A 125 -10.59 -6.81 -8.55
N LEU A 126 -9.54 -6.33 -9.21
CA LEU A 126 -9.31 -6.53 -10.64
C LEU A 126 -8.17 -7.54 -10.86
N TYR A 127 -8.20 -8.19 -12.02
CA TYR A 127 -7.08 -9.00 -12.51
C TYR A 127 -5.90 -8.08 -12.84
N LEU A 128 -4.77 -8.33 -12.18
CA LEU A 128 -3.54 -7.57 -12.30
C LEU A 128 -2.73 -8.07 -13.51
N PRO A 129 -2.70 -7.34 -14.64
CA PRO A 129 -2.10 -7.85 -15.87
C PRO A 129 -0.58 -7.84 -15.85
N LYS A 130 0.05 -8.76 -16.58
CA LYS A 130 1.51 -8.73 -16.84
C LYS A 130 1.91 -7.67 -17.85
N ASN A 131 1.05 -7.44 -18.84
CA ASN A 131 1.24 -6.51 -19.95
C ASN A 131 -0.11 -6.24 -20.64
N LYS A 132 -0.10 -5.46 -21.72
CA LYS A 132 -1.32 -5.08 -22.45
C LYS A 132 -2.02 -6.29 -23.07
N GLU A 133 -1.27 -7.25 -23.59
CA GLU A 133 -1.77 -8.48 -24.21
C GLU A 133 -2.46 -9.37 -23.18
N ASP A 134 -1.87 -9.52 -21.99
CA ASP A 134 -2.44 -10.25 -20.85
C ASP A 134 -3.76 -9.61 -20.37
N ARG A 135 -3.82 -8.27 -20.33
CA ARG A 135 -5.05 -7.54 -20.00
C ARG A 135 -6.13 -7.73 -21.07
N LYS A 136 -5.76 -7.72 -22.36
CA LYS A 136 -6.69 -7.98 -23.47
C LYS A 136 -7.25 -9.39 -23.40
N ARG A 137 -6.40 -10.40 -23.20
CA ARG A 137 -6.83 -11.81 -23.04
C ARG A 137 -7.82 -11.97 -21.88
N PHE A 138 -7.55 -11.34 -20.74
CA PHE A 138 -8.48 -11.44 -19.60
C PHE A 138 -9.81 -10.73 -19.90
N ARG A 139 -9.80 -9.57 -20.56
CA ARG A 139 -11.02 -8.87 -20.98
C ARG A 139 -11.88 -9.72 -21.94
N GLU A 140 -11.28 -10.32 -22.97
CA GLU A 140 -12.00 -11.23 -23.88
C GLU A 140 -12.61 -12.43 -23.14
N LYS A 141 -11.95 -12.89 -22.06
CA LYS A 141 -12.49 -13.93 -21.18
C LYS A 141 -13.72 -13.42 -20.41
N LEU A 142 -13.70 -12.19 -19.90
CA LEU A 142 -14.87 -11.59 -19.23
C LEU A 142 -16.07 -11.47 -20.17
N GLU A 143 -15.83 -10.97 -21.39
CA GLU A 143 -16.85 -10.82 -22.44
C GLU A 143 -17.51 -12.16 -22.79
N LYS A 144 -16.71 -13.22 -22.99
CA LYS A 144 -17.22 -14.58 -23.27
C LYS A 144 -18.07 -15.17 -22.15
N ASN A 145 -17.89 -14.69 -20.92
CA ASN A 145 -18.65 -15.14 -19.75
C ASN A 145 -19.77 -14.15 -19.36
N ASN A 146 -20.03 -13.10 -20.16
CA ASN A 146 -20.99 -12.03 -19.87
C ASN A 146 -20.76 -11.33 -18.51
N ILE A 147 -19.50 -11.19 -18.11
CA ILE A 147 -19.12 -10.52 -16.85
C ILE A 147 -18.84 -9.05 -17.14
N ASN A 148 -19.73 -8.16 -16.68
CA ASN A 148 -19.64 -6.72 -16.91
C ASN A 148 -18.96 -5.96 -15.75
N VAL A 149 -19.00 -6.52 -14.55
CA VAL A 149 -18.41 -5.95 -13.33
C VAL A 149 -17.36 -6.93 -12.84
N GLU A 150 -16.08 -6.60 -13.05
CA GLU A 150 -14.98 -7.51 -12.77
C GLU A 150 -14.82 -7.83 -11.28
N SER A 151 -15.11 -6.86 -10.39
CA SER A 151 -15.06 -7.07 -8.94
C SER A 151 -16.05 -8.13 -8.44
N ASP A 152 -17.13 -8.41 -9.17
CA ASP A 152 -18.07 -9.49 -8.83
C ASP A 152 -17.40 -10.87 -8.85
N ILE A 153 -16.32 -11.03 -9.61
CA ILE A 153 -15.52 -12.27 -9.60
C ILE A 153 -14.97 -12.56 -8.20
N TYR A 154 -14.59 -11.52 -7.47
CA TYR A 154 -14.07 -11.66 -6.11
C TYR A 154 -15.20 -11.66 -5.07
N LEU A 155 -16.18 -10.78 -5.22
CA LEU A 155 -17.23 -10.54 -4.23
C LEU A 155 -18.33 -11.60 -4.23
N GLN A 156 -18.53 -12.30 -5.35
CA GLN A 156 -19.55 -13.35 -5.49
C GLN A 156 -18.92 -14.74 -5.56
N ASP A 157 -19.65 -15.77 -5.12
CA ASP A 157 -19.18 -17.16 -5.14
C ASP A 157 -19.39 -17.87 -6.50
N PHE A 158 -19.95 -17.18 -7.49
CA PHE A 158 -20.31 -17.76 -8.80
C PHE A 158 -19.10 -18.08 -9.69
N TYR A 159 -17.93 -17.48 -9.44
CA TYR A 159 -16.78 -17.54 -10.35
C TYR A 159 -15.51 -18.11 -9.71
N PRO A 160 -15.53 -19.29 -9.05
CA PRO A 160 -14.40 -19.78 -8.24
C PRO A 160 -13.11 -20.04 -9.04
N ARG A 161 -13.22 -20.34 -10.35
CA ARG A 161 -12.05 -20.49 -11.23
C ARG A 161 -11.45 -19.13 -11.60
N LEU A 162 -12.27 -18.15 -11.98
CA LEU A 162 -11.81 -16.80 -12.31
C LEU A 162 -11.29 -16.08 -11.08
N LYS A 163 -11.93 -16.26 -9.91
CA LYS A 163 -11.46 -15.72 -8.63
C LYS A 163 -10.05 -16.21 -8.31
N ARG A 164 -9.78 -17.50 -8.48
CA ARG A 164 -8.43 -18.06 -8.31
C ARG A 164 -7.42 -17.50 -9.31
N GLU A 165 -7.79 -17.37 -10.59
CA GLU A 165 -6.93 -16.76 -11.61
C GLU A 165 -6.61 -15.29 -11.29
N MET A 166 -7.63 -14.52 -10.88
CA MET A 166 -7.52 -13.14 -10.44
C MET A 166 -6.62 -12.99 -9.22
N THR A 167 -6.88 -13.72 -8.13
CA THR A 167 -6.08 -13.59 -6.91
C THR A 167 -4.66 -14.10 -7.09
N SER A 168 -4.44 -15.10 -7.96
CA SER A 168 -3.09 -15.54 -8.34
C SER A 168 -2.34 -14.47 -9.15
N SER A 169 -3.05 -13.65 -9.93
CA SER A 169 -2.43 -12.53 -10.65
C SER A 169 -1.88 -11.46 -9.72
N TRP A 170 -2.45 -11.30 -8.52
CA TRP A 170 -2.04 -10.28 -7.56
C TRP A 170 -0.63 -10.49 -7.00
N GLU A 171 -0.09 -11.71 -7.02
CA GLU A 171 1.32 -11.98 -6.65
C GLU A 171 2.31 -11.14 -7.48
N ARG A 172 1.91 -10.72 -8.69
CA ARG A 172 2.69 -9.82 -9.57
C ARG A 172 2.90 -8.42 -8.98
N LEU A 173 2.22 -8.08 -7.89
CA LEU A 173 2.51 -6.88 -7.11
C LEU A 173 4.00 -6.81 -6.75
N PHE A 174 4.60 -7.96 -6.41
CA PHE A 174 5.98 -8.10 -5.97
C PHE A 174 6.97 -8.44 -7.09
N ASP A 175 6.52 -8.51 -8.34
CA ASP A 175 7.36 -8.80 -9.50
C ASP A 175 7.95 -7.48 -10.04
N SER A 176 9.27 -7.29 -9.91
CA SER A 176 9.96 -6.08 -10.35
C SER A 176 10.02 -5.90 -11.86
N ASP A 177 9.84 -6.98 -12.63
CA ASP A 177 9.94 -6.94 -14.10
C ASP A 177 8.63 -6.48 -14.74
N ILE A 178 7.55 -6.45 -13.95
CA ILE A 178 6.26 -5.91 -14.37
C ILE A 178 6.17 -4.47 -13.85
N GLU A 179 6.01 -3.50 -14.74
CA GLU A 179 5.73 -2.11 -14.38
C GLU A 179 4.51 -1.62 -15.16
N LEU A 180 3.49 -1.18 -14.43
CA LEU A 180 2.26 -0.62 -14.98
C LEU A 180 2.25 0.91 -14.89
N SER A 181 2.98 1.49 -13.95
CA SER A 181 3.16 2.93 -13.82
C SER A 181 4.54 3.33 -13.26
N ASP A 182 4.93 4.57 -13.56
CA ASP A 182 6.11 5.23 -13.02
C ASP A 182 5.92 5.71 -11.56
N LYS A 183 4.68 5.63 -11.03
CA LYS A 183 4.34 6.05 -9.67
C LYS A 183 4.47 4.90 -8.70
N LYS A 184 5.05 5.20 -7.54
CA LYS A 184 5.20 4.23 -6.46
C LYS A 184 4.38 4.64 -5.24
N VAL A 185 4.09 3.65 -4.42
CA VAL A 185 3.50 3.79 -3.08
C VAL A 185 4.24 2.84 -2.17
N ALA A 186 4.35 3.16 -0.89
CA ALA A 186 5.01 2.30 0.06
C ALA A 186 4.11 1.97 1.26
N VAL A 187 4.48 0.90 1.97
CA VAL A 187 3.89 0.53 3.24
C VAL A 187 4.96 0.20 4.26
N SER A 188 4.71 0.57 5.51
CA SER A 188 5.34 -0.03 6.69
C SER A 188 4.26 -0.68 7.56
N TRP A 189 4.67 -1.59 8.45
CA TRP A 189 3.75 -2.30 9.34
C TRP A 189 3.64 -1.69 10.74
N GLU A 190 4.60 -0.84 11.08
CA GLU A 190 4.59 0.05 12.23
C GLU A 190 5.26 1.39 11.86
N LEU A 191 5.17 2.36 12.77
CA LEU A 191 5.99 3.57 12.73
C LEU A 191 6.75 3.66 14.05
N LYS A 192 8.03 3.99 14.00
CA LYS A 192 8.86 4.25 15.17
C LYS A 192 9.17 5.74 15.27
N GLU A 193 9.24 6.27 16.49
CA GLU A 193 9.53 7.68 16.74
C GLU A 193 10.90 8.07 16.16
N GLU A 194 11.89 7.18 16.25
CA GLU A 194 13.24 7.35 15.71
C GLU A 194 13.29 7.50 14.17
N TRP A 195 12.20 7.16 13.46
CA TRP A 195 12.11 7.36 12.01
C TRP A 195 11.59 8.74 11.64
N VAL A 196 11.04 9.51 12.58
CA VAL A 196 10.47 10.82 12.32
C VAL A 196 11.59 11.85 12.15
N VAL A 197 11.71 12.41 10.95
CA VAL A 197 12.63 13.51 10.66
C VAL A 197 11.99 14.85 11.00
N ASP A 198 10.74 15.03 10.55
CA ASP A 198 9.96 16.24 10.81
C ASP A 198 8.46 15.92 10.80
N TYR A 199 7.66 16.83 11.35
CA TYR A 199 6.21 16.77 11.24
C TYR A 199 5.55 18.15 11.22
N GLU A 200 4.49 18.27 10.42
CA GLU A 200 3.64 19.46 10.37
C GLU A 200 2.29 19.16 11.02
N TYR A 201 1.88 20.00 11.97
CA TYR A 201 0.59 19.91 12.64
C TYR A 201 -0.17 21.23 12.53
N ARG A 202 -1.42 21.18 12.04
CA ARG A 202 -2.38 22.29 12.19
C ARG A 202 -3.40 21.91 13.26
N GLY A 203 -3.24 22.57 14.41
CA GLY A 203 -4.06 22.37 15.60
C GLY A 203 -5.35 23.14 15.60
#